data_AF-A0A2D9CBD5-F1
#
_entry.id   AF-A0A2D9CBD5-F1
#
_cell.length_a   1.000
_cell.length_b   1.000
_cell.length_c   1.000
_cell.angle_alpha   90.00
_cell.angle_beta   90.00
_cell.angle_gamma   90.00
#
_symmetry.space_group_name_H-M   'P 1'
#
loop_
_entity.id
_entity.type
_entity.pdbx_description
1 polymer ?
#
loop_
_entity_poly.entity_id
_entity_poly.type
_entity_poly.pdbx_seq_one_letter_code
_entity_poly.pdbx_strand_id
1 'polypeptide(L)'
;MTENKTEKEFVDGLLAKKPRDTAPEWIKCNLSMKRADVIRWLESKEGDWINVQVCEARSGKWYAEVDNWQPTKKASSAQGPSGF
;
A
#
# COMPACT_ATOMS: atom_id res chain seq x y z
N MET A 1 10.99 23.78 2.51
CA MET A 1 10.76 23.14 3.83
C MET A 1 9.71 22.06 3.62
N THR A 2 10.13 20.81 3.90
CA THR A 2 9.35 19.57 4.07
C THR A 2 8.36 19.16 2.95
N GLU A 3 8.91 18.47 1.94
CA GLU A 3 8.15 17.51 1.14
C GLU A 3 7.74 16.36 2.07
N ASN A 4 6.48 16.36 2.52
CA ASN A 4 5.85 15.20 3.15
C ASN A 4 5.62 14.14 2.07
N LYS A 5 6.71 13.49 1.64
CA LYS A 5 6.64 12.30 0.81
C LYS A 5 6.13 11.22 1.75
N THR A 6 4.84 10.90 1.65
CA THR A 6 4.31 9.66 2.23
C THR A 6 5.24 8.55 1.74
N GLU A 7 6.10 8.04 2.62
CA GLU A 7 7.08 7.02 2.27
C GLU A 7 6.29 5.75 1.95
N LYS A 8 5.98 5.59 0.67
CA LYS A 8 5.33 4.40 0.13
C LYS A 8 6.30 3.25 0.33
N GLU A 9 5.95 2.37 1.26
CA GLU A 9 6.74 1.18 1.53
C GLU A 9 6.35 0.09 0.55
N PHE A 10 7.28 -0.33 -0.30
CA PHE A 10 7.06 -1.40 -1.26
C PHE A 10 7.34 -2.75 -0.61
N VAL A 11 6.59 -3.77 -1.04
CA VAL A 11 6.84 -5.15 -0.59
C VAL A 11 8.02 -5.71 -1.38
N ASP A 12 9.10 -6.06 -0.69
CA ASP A 12 10.27 -6.63 -1.36
C ASP A 12 9.95 -8.03 -1.89
N GLY A 13 10.44 -8.33 -3.10
CA GLY A 13 10.15 -9.59 -3.77
C GLY A 13 8.73 -9.73 -4.34
N LEU A 14 7.82 -8.77 -4.17
CA LEU A 14 6.46 -8.84 -4.70
C LEU A 14 6.26 -7.91 -5.90
N LEU A 15 5.78 -8.48 -7.00
CA LEU A 15 5.59 -7.77 -8.26
C LEU A 15 4.16 -7.96 -8.75
N ALA A 16 3.45 -6.84 -8.84
CA ALA A 16 2.13 -6.80 -9.43
C ALA A 16 2.23 -6.61 -10.95
N LYS A 17 1.50 -7.42 -11.71
CA LYS A 17 1.41 -7.34 -13.16
C LYS A 17 -0.04 -7.20 -13.57
N LYS A 18 -0.25 -6.41 -14.62
CA LYS A 18 -1.53 -6.37 -15.33
C LYS A 18 -1.93 -7.79 -15.75
N PRO A 19 -3.22 -8.16 -15.67
CA PRO A 19 -3.68 -9.42 -16.24
C PRO A 19 -3.34 -9.48 -17.74
N ARG A 20 -3.02 -10.68 -18.22
CA ARG A 20 -2.79 -10.95 -19.65
C ARG A 20 -4.08 -10.69 -20.43
N ASP A 21 -3.98 -10.27 -21.69
CA ASP A 21 -5.17 -10.05 -22.56
C ASP A 21 -6.07 -11.28 -22.73
N THR A 22 -5.51 -12.48 -22.53
CA THR A 22 -6.23 -13.75 -22.56
C THR A 22 -6.77 -14.19 -21.19
N ALA A 23 -6.63 -13.36 -20.16
CA ALA A 23 -7.10 -13.68 -18.82
C ALA A 23 -8.64 -13.55 -18.74
N PRO A 24 -9.32 -14.48 -18.06
CA PRO A 24 -10.72 -14.31 -17.70
C PRO A 24 -11.00 -13.03 -16.92
N GLU A 25 -12.21 -12.48 -17.04
CA GLU A 25 -12.62 -11.19 -16.45
C GLU A 25 -12.57 -11.12 -14.90
N TRP A 26 -12.60 -12.30 -14.26
CA TRP A 26 -12.47 -12.41 -12.81
C TRP A 26 -11.02 -12.28 -12.32
N ILE A 27 -10.02 -12.33 -13.21
CA ILE A 27 -8.61 -12.12 -12.85
C ILE A 27 -8.28 -10.61 -12.88
N LYS A 28 -8.12 -10.01 -11.70
CA LYS A 28 -7.84 -8.57 -11.56
C LYS A 28 -6.37 -8.19 -11.71
N CYS A 29 -5.45 -9.08 -11.31
CA CYS A 29 -4.01 -8.91 -11.50
C CYS A 29 -3.26 -10.23 -11.38
N ASN A 30 -2.01 -10.26 -11.83
CA ASN A 30 -1.10 -11.34 -11.55
C ASN A 30 -0.07 -10.88 -10.52
N LEU A 31 0.04 -11.58 -9.40
CA LEU A 31 1.06 -11.33 -8.40
C LEU A 31 2.17 -12.36 -8.56
N SER A 32 3.40 -11.88 -8.73
CA SER A 32 4.61 -12.70 -8.71
C SER A 32 5.36 -12.40 -7.42
N MET A 33 5.51 -13.40 -6.55
CA MET A 33 6.26 -13.29 -5.31
C MET A 33 7.52 -14.15 -5.38
N LYS A 34 8.68 -13.54 -5.14
CA LYS A 34 9.91 -14.26 -4.89
C LYS A 34 9.91 -14.70 -3.44
N ARG A 35 9.76 -16.01 -3.23
CA ARG A 35 9.66 -16.62 -1.89
C ARG A 35 10.76 -16.12 -0.93
N ALA A 36 12.02 -16.13 -1.34
CA ALA A 36 13.15 -15.77 -0.46
C ALA A 36 13.13 -14.30 -0.05
N ASP A 37 12.88 -13.39 -1.00
CA ASP A 37 12.82 -11.95 -0.75
C ASP A 37 11.60 -11.58 0.11
N VAL A 38 10.43 -12.18 -0.19
CA VAL A 38 9.21 -11.95 0.59
C VAL A 38 9.36 -12.48 2.01
N ILE A 39 9.99 -13.64 2.24
CA ILE A 39 10.24 -14.15 3.60
C ILE A 39 11.12 -13.16 4.38
N ARG A 40 12.24 -12.72 3.81
CA ARG A 40 13.12 -11.73 4.46
C ARG A 40 12.39 -10.44 4.80
N TRP A 41 11.54 -10.00 3.89
CA TRP A 41 10.72 -8.82 4.10
C TRP A 41 9.69 -9.03 5.22
N LEU A 42 9.00 -10.17 5.25
CA LEU A 42 8.06 -10.54 6.32
C LEU A 42 8.74 -10.67 7.68
N GLU A 43 9.95 -11.24 7.74
CA GLU A 43 10.75 -11.32 8.98
C GLU A 43 11.10 -9.94 9.54
N SER A 44 11.16 -8.92 8.67
CA SER A 44 11.39 -7.52 9.07
C SER A 44 10.12 -6.80 9.52
N LYS A 45 8.93 -7.42 9.41
CA LYS A 45 7.65 -6.80 9.74
C LYS A 45 7.11 -7.33 11.06
N GLU A 46 6.45 -6.45 11.80
CA GLU A 46 5.82 -6.78 13.06
C GLU A 46 4.30 -6.82 12.90
N GLY A 47 3.64 -7.78 13.55
CA GLY A 47 2.19 -7.97 13.53
C GLY A 47 1.72 -9.17 12.70
N ASP A 48 0.57 -9.71 13.08
CA ASP A 48 -0.01 -10.91 12.44
C ASP A 48 -0.62 -10.62 11.05
N TRP A 49 -1.05 -9.39 10.80
CA TRP A 49 -1.73 -8.99 9.58
C TRP A 49 -1.04 -7.79 8.94
N ILE A 50 -0.57 -7.97 7.70
CA ILE A 50 0.05 -6.91 6.92
C ILE A 50 -0.87 -6.62 5.72
N ASN A 51 -1.37 -5.39 5.64
CA ASN A 51 -2.22 -4.96 4.53
C ASN A 51 -1.36 -4.45 3.39
N VAL A 52 -1.63 -4.92 2.18
CA VAL A 52 -0.90 -4.55 0.96
C VAL A 52 -1.90 -4.16 -0.11
N GLN A 53 -1.64 -3.06 -0.80
CA GLN A 53 -2.44 -2.56 -1.91
C GLN A 53 -1.67 -2.60 -3.23
N VAL A 54 -2.37 -2.91 -4.31
CA VAL A 54 -1.81 -2.89 -5.66
C VAL A 54 -2.15 -1.56 -6.31
N CYS A 55 -1.11 -0.81 -6.68
CA CYS A 55 -1.21 0.52 -7.26
C CYS A 55 -0.57 0.55 -8.65
N GLU A 56 -1.07 1.45 -9.51
CA GLU A 56 -0.49 1.70 -10.82
C GLU A 56 0.39 2.95 -10.77
N ALA A 57 1.65 2.82 -11.20
CA ALA A 57 2.55 3.95 -11.35
C ALA A 57 2.17 4.74 -12.60
N ARG A 58 2.52 6.03 -12.64
CA ARG A 58 2.34 6.88 -13.83
C ARG A 58 3.02 6.34 -15.09
N SER A 59 4.02 5.46 -14.93
CA SER A 59 4.68 4.75 -16.02
C SER A 59 3.86 3.57 -16.58
N GLY A 60 2.66 3.29 -16.06
CA GLY A 60 1.84 2.11 -16.39
C GLY A 60 2.30 0.82 -15.73
N LYS A 61 3.34 0.86 -14.88
CA LYS A 61 3.82 -0.31 -14.13
C LYS A 61 3.00 -0.48 -12.86
N TRP A 62 2.50 -1.69 -12.64
CA TRP A 62 1.81 -2.03 -11.40
C TRP A 62 2.84 -2.40 -10.34
N TYR A 63 2.56 -1.99 -9.10
CA TYR A 63 3.40 -2.27 -7.94
C TYR A 63 2.52 -2.55 -6.74
N ALA A 64 3.10 -3.18 -5.72
CA ALA A 64 2.43 -3.42 -4.46
C ALA A 64 3.12 -2.63 -3.36
N GLU A 65 2.33 -1.93 -2.55
CA GLU A 65 2.81 -1.16 -1.42
C GLU A 65 2.03 -1.54 -0.16
N VAL A 66 2.68 -1.45 1.00
CA VAL A 66 2.05 -1.66 2.30
C VAL A 66 1.06 -0.54 2.54
N ASP A 67 -0.16 -0.92 2.88
CA ASP A 67 -1.16 0.02 3.36
C ASP A 67 -0.84 0.35 4.82
N ASN A 68 0.00 1.35 5.02
CA ASN A 68 0.29 1.95 6.33
C ASN A 68 -0.70 3.07 6.68
N TRP A 69 -1.91 3.04 6.10
CA TRP A 69 -2.90 4.08 6.32
C TRP A 69 -3.33 4.11 7.80
N GLN A 70 -2.79 5.08 8.53
CA GLN A 70 -3.34 5.51 9.81
C GLN A 70 -4.46 6.50 9.49
N PRO A 71 -5.70 6.33 10.01
CA PRO A 71 -6.68 7.40 9.92
C PRO A 71 -6.04 8.62 10.56
N THR A 72 -5.79 9.67 9.76
CA THR A 72 -5.46 10.97 10.33
C THR A 72 -6.62 11.27 11.26
N LYS A 73 -6.36 11.29 12.59
CA LYS A 73 -7.34 11.80 13.54
C LYS A 73 -7.71 13.17 13.00
N LYS A 74 -8.89 13.30 12.38
CA LYS A 74 -9.49 14.59 12.13
C LYS A 74 -9.44 15.24 13.49
N ALA A 75 -8.62 16.28 13.63
CA ALA A 75 -8.60 17.11 14.81
C ALA A 75 -10.06 17.52 14.98
N SER A 76 -10.71 16.93 15.97
CA SER A 76 -12.05 17.29 16.37
C SER A 76 -11.89 18.72 16.86
N SER A 77 -12.15 19.69 15.98
CA SER A 77 -12.24 21.10 16.30
C SER A 77 -13.49 21.29 17.16
N ALA A 78 -13.40 20.83 18.41
CA ALA A 78 -14.17 21.35 19.52
C ALA A 78 -13.52 22.69 19.92
N GLN A 79 -13.66 23.69 19.05
CA GLN A 79 -13.53 25.10 19.44
C GLN A 79 -14.95 25.60 19.68
N GLY A 80 -15.22 25.93 20.95
CA GLY A 80 -16.53 25.93 21.59
C GLY A 80 -17.48 27.06 21.18
N PRO A 81 -18.68 27.10 21.78
CA PRO A 81 -19.47 28.31 21.75
C PRO A 81 -18.85 29.32 22.73
N SER A 82 -18.25 30.35 22.16
CA SER A 82 -18.02 31.65 22.80
C SER A 82 -19.30 32.12 23.48
N GLY A 83 -19.21 32.50 24.76
CA GLY A 83 -20.34 33.01 25.52
C GLY A 83 -20.90 34.32 24.98
N PHE A 84 -22.21 34.54 25.20
CA PHE A 84 -22.81 35.66 25.94
C PHE A 84 -24.28 35.33 26.20
#